data_AF-A0AAW4PHT2-F1
#
_entry.id   AF-A0AAW4PHT2-F1
#
_cell.length_a   1.000
_cell.length_b   1.000
_cell.length_c   1.000
_cell.angle_alpha   90.00
_cell.angle_beta   90.00
_cell.angle_gamma   90.00
#
_symmetry.space_group_name_H-M   'P 1'
#
loop_
_entity.id
_entity.type
_entity.pdbx_description
1 polymer ?
#
loop_
_entity_poly.entity_id
_entity_poly.type
_entity_poly.pdbx_seq_one_letter_code
_entity_poly.pdbx_strand_id
1 'polypeptide(L)'
;MVESAVPSEGLTTWVPTGSFDTSSFARVERYPRELGDVDRRDLSLFGARNERISGQLAVLSSEPIDTLSCSVSTLTSSNDCISADDIDVRYVGYVPIENAYSEYTWSATFEEVADDPPGSRNPDLVGDPLLEVDEVSVPSYEAQPVWVTIDVPTDVSPGSYSGSITIDAGAQGSVEYALELDVYDVAVPDPRDYEFYLDIWMNPNAIAAEHSVNSQSSDVEPWSRRHWDLIENYMRDMAERGQKTITTTLIHEPWQREWLNGEWRPQTEIGYDSMVEWYFDGQEWSFDFSRFDEFIETGLEQGMGPDISAYSMLVFRGQQRITYVDERTGDRAVWKGEAGAPFWREAWTAFLNAFEPHLREKGWLDQTYIAFDERPEELMEEVVDLLKAVAPTFVDRLHIAGSMEVADISHNVAPYYGALPLEEDVVQQRREEGKVTTFYTAGGTAHPNTFSFSPPAEARMLPWIAALNGLDGYLRWAYNSWPSDVYTDPVFRYIQGDEYLVYPGEDGPVSSIGWEQLTAGIEDYELIHKLRERANSDSSEVQTAIELATRDRNAREKELDDITRAKRSVLEELSSR
;
A
#
# COMPACT_ATOMS: atom_id res chain seq x y z
N MET A 1 -24.66 24.91 4.30
CA MET A 1 -24.34 25.24 2.89
C MET A 1 -22.95 25.82 2.89
N VAL A 2 -22.08 25.49 1.93
CA VAL A 2 -20.68 25.96 1.93
C VAL A 2 -20.58 27.49 2.01
N GLU A 3 -21.54 28.21 1.43
CA GLU A 3 -21.61 29.67 1.47
C GLU A 3 -21.77 30.25 2.89
N SER A 4 -22.17 29.46 3.89
CA SER A 4 -22.20 29.90 5.29
C SER A 4 -20.89 29.65 6.03
N ALA A 5 -20.04 28.76 5.52
CA ALA A 5 -18.74 28.40 6.09
C ALA A 5 -17.60 29.28 5.53
N VAL A 6 -17.79 29.77 4.31
CA VAL A 6 -16.78 30.50 3.54
C VAL A 6 -17.01 32.02 3.62
N PRO A 7 -15.96 32.84 3.78
CA PRO A 7 -16.05 34.29 3.64
C PRO A 7 -16.73 34.72 2.33
N SER A 8 -17.51 35.81 2.38
CA SER A 8 -18.33 36.21 1.22
C SER A 8 -17.53 36.70 0.01
N GLU A 9 -16.23 37.00 0.17
CA GLU A 9 -15.34 37.45 -0.90
C GLU A 9 -13.91 36.95 -0.67
N GLY A 10 -13.23 36.57 -1.76
CA GLY A 10 -11.77 36.43 -1.80
C GLY A 10 -11.24 35.00 -1.75
N LEU A 11 -9.92 34.89 -1.65
CA LEU A 11 -9.17 33.65 -1.44
C LEU A 11 -9.17 33.31 0.05
N THR A 12 -9.46 32.06 0.38
CA THR A 12 -9.43 31.51 1.73
C THR A 12 -8.52 30.31 1.77
N THR A 13 -7.65 30.26 2.78
CA THR A 13 -6.69 29.18 2.97
C THR A 13 -6.62 28.80 4.44
N TRP A 14 -6.55 27.49 4.73
CA TRP A 14 -6.57 26.97 6.10
C TRP A 14 -5.78 25.67 6.24
N VAL A 15 -5.47 25.34 7.50
CA VAL A 15 -4.88 24.04 7.88
C VAL A 15 -6.02 23.11 8.32
N PRO A 16 -6.26 21.96 7.65
CA PRO A 16 -7.46 21.14 7.86
C PRO A 16 -7.71 20.65 9.29
N THR A 17 -6.65 20.33 10.03
CA THR A 17 -6.73 19.83 11.42
C THR A 17 -6.41 20.89 12.46
N GLY A 18 -6.24 22.15 12.03
CA GLY A 18 -5.75 23.25 12.87
C GLY A 18 -4.24 23.25 13.10
N SER A 19 -3.53 22.12 12.92
CA SER A 19 -2.06 22.03 13.05
C SER A 19 -1.42 21.41 11.82
N PHE A 20 -0.31 21.98 11.35
CA PHE A 20 0.29 21.54 10.08
C PHE A 20 0.92 20.14 10.18
N ASP A 21 1.43 19.76 11.36
CA ASP A 21 2.00 18.43 11.63
C ASP A 21 0.98 17.28 11.67
N THR A 22 -0.30 17.58 11.93
CA THR A 22 -1.39 16.59 11.86
C THR A 22 -2.24 16.75 10.61
N SER A 23 -1.96 17.76 9.79
CA SER A 23 -2.82 18.11 8.65
C SER A 23 -2.96 16.98 7.64
N SER A 24 -1.91 16.18 7.43
CA SER A 24 -1.90 15.02 6.53
C SER A 24 -2.72 13.82 7.03
N PHE A 25 -3.22 13.86 8.28
CA PHE A 25 -4.04 12.81 8.88
C PHE A 25 -5.54 12.93 8.59
N ALA A 26 -5.95 13.96 7.86
CA ALA A 26 -7.34 14.24 7.53
C ALA A 26 -7.56 14.39 6.03
N ARG A 27 -8.79 14.15 5.58
CA ARG A 27 -9.22 14.46 4.22
C ARG A 27 -9.96 15.78 4.24
N VAL A 28 -9.70 16.62 3.24
CA VAL A 28 -10.40 17.89 3.09
C VAL A 28 -11.66 17.64 2.26
N GLU A 29 -12.82 17.95 2.82
CA GLU A 29 -14.08 17.87 2.09
C GLU A 29 -14.05 18.82 0.88
N ARG A 30 -14.53 18.36 -0.29
CA ARG A 30 -14.64 19.24 -1.47
C ARG A 30 -15.53 20.46 -1.20
N TYR A 31 -16.55 20.25 -0.36
CA TYR A 31 -17.57 21.24 -0.01
C TYR A 31 -17.65 21.41 1.51
N PRO A 32 -16.66 22.08 2.13
CA PRO A 32 -16.52 22.10 3.58
C PRO A 32 -17.71 22.76 4.27
N ARG A 33 -18.22 22.13 5.33
CA ARG A 33 -19.28 22.69 6.19
C ARG A 33 -18.74 23.66 7.23
N GLU A 34 -17.49 23.46 7.63
CA GLU A 34 -16.71 24.30 8.54
C GLU A 34 -15.28 24.36 8.02
N LEU A 35 -14.60 25.46 8.29
CA LEU A 35 -13.18 25.61 7.99
C LEU A 35 -12.37 25.35 9.26
N GLY A 36 -11.17 24.78 9.11
CA GLY A 36 -10.21 24.67 10.20
C GLY A 36 -9.66 26.04 10.61
N ASP A 37 -8.45 26.08 11.18
CA ASP A 37 -7.81 27.36 11.50
C ASP A 37 -7.44 28.12 10.22
N VAL A 38 -8.32 29.06 9.86
CA VAL A 38 -8.13 29.96 8.72
C VAL A 38 -6.93 30.87 8.99
N ASP A 39 -6.09 31.07 7.98
CA ASP A 39 -4.96 32.00 8.02
C ASP A 39 -3.87 31.72 9.09
N ARG A 40 -3.74 30.47 9.58
CA ARG A 40 -2.58 30.10 10.42
C ARG A 40 -1.28 30.18 9.61
N ARG A 41 -0.46 31.20 9.87
CA ARG A 41 0.74 31.52 9.05
C ARG A 41 2.03 30.81 9.43
N ASP A 42 2.07 30.25 10.64
CA ASP A 42 3.23 29.52 11.15
C ASP A 42 2.97 28.02 11.00
N LEU A 43 3.65 27.42 10.02
CA LEU A 43 3.59 26.00 9.70
C LEU A 43 4.82 25.31 10.27
N SER A 44 4.64 24.18 10.95
CA SER A 44 5.75 23.47 11.59
C SER A 44 5.64 21.96 11.35
N LEU A 45 6.75 21.35 10.97
CA LEU A 45 6.94 19.91 10.85
C LEU A 45 8.17 19.47 11.64
N PHE A 46 8.28 18.17 11.89
CA PHE A 46 9.45 17.58 12.52
C PHE A 46 9.67 16.14 12.07
N GLY A 47 10.93 15.70 12.07
CA GLY A 47 11.28 14.34 11.72
C GLY A 47 12.76 14.03 11.80
N ALA A 48 13.15 12.91 11.23
CA ALA A 48 14.51 12.41 11.15
C ALA A 48 15.15 12.70 9.78
N ARG A 49 16.44 12.46 9.65
CA ARG A 49 17.11 12.37 8.34
C ARG A 49 16.60 11.14 7.59
N ASN A 50 16.59 11.22 6.26
CA ASN A 50 16.08 10.16 5.37
C ASN A 50 14.59 9.82 5.60
N GLU A 51 13.82 10.73 6.19
CA GLU A 51 12.39 10.53 6.43
C GLU A 51 11.55 11.34 5.44
N ARG A 52 10.43 10.75 4.98
CA ARG A 52 9.42 11.45 4.19
C ARG A 52 8.34 12.06 5.09
N ILE A 53 8.27 13.39 5.12
CA ILE A 53 7.35 14.13 6.01
C ILE A 53 6.31 14.88 5.18
N SER A 54 5.03 14.72 5.51
CA SER A 54 3.94 15.34 4.75
C SER A 54 3.03 16.24 5.59
N GLY A 55 2.60 17.34 4.99
CA GLY A 55 1.56 18.24 5.48
C GLY A 55 0.67 18.74 4.34
N GLN A 56 -0.46 19.37 4.65
CA GLN A 56 -1.34 19.95 3.65
C GLN A 56 -1.99 21.25 4.09
N LEU A 57 -2.23 22.10 3.09
CA LEU A 57 -3.07 23.29 3.18
C LEU A 57 -4.28 23.08 2.29
N ALA A 58 -5.40 23.71 2.63
CA ALA A 58 -6.55 23.75 1.76
C ALA A 58 -6.80 25.17 1.25
N VAL A 59 -7.21 25.26 -0.01
CA VAL A 59 -7.48 26.51 -0.73
C VAL A 59 -8.92 26.51 -1.21
N LEU A 60 -9.62 27.63 -1.06
CA LEU A 60 -10.97 27.81 -1.58
C LEU A 60 -11.16 29.29 -1.96
N SER A 61 -11.97 29.57 -2.98
CA SER A 61 -12.39 30.95 -3.28
C SER A 61 -13.87 31.05 -3.60
N SER A 62 -14.46 32.21 -3.31
CA SER A 62 -15.83 32.56 -3.72
C SER A 62 -15.98 32.77 -5.24
N GLU A 63 -14.85 32.96 -5.94
CA GLU A 63 -14.74 33.10 -7.40
C GLU A 63 -13.86 31.98 -7.96
N PRO A 64 -13.97 31.62 -9.25
CA PRO A 64 -13.09 30.63 -9.85
C PRO A 64 -11.61 31.05 -9.81
N ILE A 65 -10.73 30.08 -9.59
CA ILE A 65 -9.28 30.21 -9.74
C ILE A 65 -8.90 29.44 -11.01
N ASP A 66 -8.42 30.15 -12.04
CA ASP A 66 -8.04 29.49 -13.29
C ASP A 66 -6.72 28.72 -13.16
N THR A 67 -5.76 29.29 -12.43
CA THR A 67 -4.39 28.77 -12.24
C THR A 67 -3.99 28.85 -10.77
N LEU A 68 -4.30 27.80 -10.01
CA LEU A 68 -3.76 27.61 -8.67
C LEU A 68 -2.41 26.92 -8.78
N SER A 69 -1.35 27.59 -8.35
CA SER A 69 0.00 27.03 -8.23
C SER A 69 0.50 27.14 -6.79
N CYS A 70 1.42 26.28 -6.40
CA CYS A 70 2.08 26.32 -5.10
C CYS A 70 3.57 26.05 -5.26
N SER A 71 4.40 26.76 -4.49
CA SER A 71 5.84 26.54 -4.45
C SER A 71 6.34 26.57 -3.01
N VAL A 72 7.38 25.78 -2.74
CA VAL A 72 8.09 25.77 -1.46
C VAL A 72 9.52 26.25 -1.70
N SER A 73 10.00 27.17 -0.86
CA SER A 73 11.38 27.62 -0.94
C SER A 73 12.35 26.60 -0.33
N THR A 74 13.61 26.66 -0.74
CA THR A 74 14.71 25.95 -0.06
C THR A 74 14.65 26.23 1.45
N LEU A 75 14.63 25.18 2.26
CA LEU A 75 14.65 25.33 3.72
C LEU A 75 16.09 25.53 4.17
N THR A 76 16.33 26.57 4.96
CA THR A 76 17.70 26.97 5.35
C THR A 76 17.88 26.91 6.86
N SER A 77 19.02 26.38 7.30
CA SER A 77 19.48 26.46 8.68
C SER A 77 20.77 27.27 8.77
N SER A 78 21.30 27.43 9.98
CA SER A 78 22.60 28.09 10.17
C SER A 78 23.79 27.36 9.54
N ASN A 79 23.66 26.05 9.28
CA ASN A 79 24.78 25.19 8.88
C ASN A 79 24.55 24.50 7.53
N ASP A 80 23.31 24.43 7.04
CA ASP A 80 22.93 23.57 5.92
C ASP A 80 21.64 24.03 5.23
N CYS A 81 21.22 23.34 4.17
CA CYS A 81 19.94 23.55 3.49
C CYS A 81 19.32 22.25 2.95
N ILE A 82 17.98 22.23 2.86
CA ILE A 82 17.20 21.21 2.14
C ILE A 82 16.71 21.85 0.84
N SER A 83 17.01 21.23 -0.31
CA SER A 83 16.69 21.80 -1.61
C SER A 83 15.18 21.90 -1.80
N ALA A 84 14.73 22.83 -2.64
CA ALA A 84 13.34 22.82 -3.09
C ALA A 84 13.05 21.61 -3.99
N ASP A 85 14.09 21.02 -4.59
CA ASP A 85 13.99 19.78 -5.38
C ASP A 85 13.73 18.53 -4.51
N ASP A 86 13.94 18.63 -3.19
CA ASP A 86 13.63 17.57 -2.21
C ASP A 86 12.19 17.74 -1.64
N ILE A 87 11.38 18.61 -2.25
CA ILE A 87 10.05 18.97 -1.77
C ILE A 87 9.04 18.87 -2.91
N ASP A 88 8.15 17.89 -2.81
CA ASP A 88 7.07 17.70 -3.74
C ASP A 88 5.83 18.49 -3.33
N VAL A 89 5.23 19.16 -4.31
CA VAL A 89 3.92 19.81 -4.20
C VAL A 89 2.95 19.08 -5.11
N ARG A 90 1.91 18.49 -4.53
CA ARG A 90 0.89 17.71 -5.24
C ARG A 90 -0.50 18.26 -4.92
N TYR A 91 -1.45 18.05 -5.83
CA TYR A 91 -2.83 18.47 -5.64
C TYR A 91 -3.72 17.27 -5.35
N VAL A 92 -4.49 17.31 -4.27
CA VAL A 92 -5.40 16.20 -3.95
C VAL A 92 -6.55 16.21 -4.95
N GLY A 93 -6.62 15.19 -5.79
CA GLY A 93 -7.73 14.94 -6.70
C GLY A 93 -8.93 14.34 -5.97
N TYR A 94 -10.12 14.54 -6.53
CA TYR A 94 -11.38 14.03 -5.97
C TYR A 94 -11.96 12.95 -6.86
N VAL A 95 -12.36 11.83 -6.25
CA VAL A 95 -13.06 10.73 -6.91
C VAL A 95 -14.46 10.56 -6.31
N PRO A 96 -15.45 10.05 -7.05
CA PRO A 96 -16.78 9.80 -6.51
C PRO A 96 -16.74 8.78 -5.38
N ILE A 97 -17.67 8.92 -4.44
CA ILE A 97 -17.96 7.90 -3.45
C ILE A 97 -19.05 7.01 -4.02
N GLU A 98 -18.72 5.73 -4.16
CA GLU A 98 -19.64 4.72 -4.68
C GLU A 98 -19.81 3.58 -3.68
N ASN A 99 -20.98 2.95 -3.67
CA ASN A 99 -21.24 1.81 -2.82
C ASN A 99 -20.67 0.53 -3.44
N ALA A 100 -20.16 -0.37 -2.58
CA ALA A 100 -19.72 -1.69 -3.00
C ALA A 100 -20.79 -2.41 -3.84
N TYR A 101 -20.38 -2.96 -4.99
CA TYR A 101 -21.23 -3.80 -5.84
C TYR A 101 -21.26 -5.27 -5.40
N SER A 102 -20.64 -5.59 -4.26
CA SER A 102 -20.46 -6.96 -3.79
C SER A 102 -21.80 -7.69 -3.69
N GLU A 103 -21.90 -8.81 -4.40
CA GLU A 103 -22.99 -9.76 -4.23
C GLU A 103 -22.97 -10.45 -2.83
N TYR A 104 -21.93 -10.18 -2.03
CA TYR A 104 -21.69 -10.75 -0.71
C TYR A 104 -21.77 -9.68 0.38
N THR A 105 -22.44 -10.00 1.49
CA THR A 105 -22.70 -9.08 2.61
C THR A 105 -21.59 -9.08 3.68
N TRP A 106 -20.35 -9.45 3.34
CA TRP A 106 -19.25 -9.54 4.32
C TRP A 106 -18.29 -8.36 4.31
N SER A 107 -18.27 -7.58 3.23
CA SER A 107 -17.48 -6.34 3.18
C SER A 107 -18.14 -5.28 4.06
N ALA A 108 -17.32 -4.44 4.69
CA ALA A 108 -17.78 -3.28 5.43
C ALA A 108 -18.63 -2.38 4.52
N THR A 109 -19.61 -1.69 5.10
CA THR A 109 -20.37 -0.66 4.40
C THR A 109 -19.68 0.70 4.51
N PHE A 110 -20.08 1.64 3.67
CA PHE A 110 -19.64 3.02 3.76
C PHE A 110 -19.88 3.58 5.17
N GLU A 111 -21.07 3.39 5.75
CA GLU A 111 -21.45 3.91 7.07
C GLU A 111 -20.65 3.30 8.22
N GLU A 112 -20.20 2.06 8.05
CA GLU A 112 -19.32 1.40 9.01
C GLU A 112 -17.90 1.96 8.99
N VAL A 113 -17.49 2.64 7.91
CA VAL A 113 -16.15 3.22 7.73
C VAL A 113 -16.13 4.75 7.85
N ALA A 114 -17.18 5.46 7.41
CA ALA A 114 -17.31 6.91 7.51
C ALA A 114 -18.71 7.33 7.99
N ASP A 115 -18.80 8.44 8.75
CA ASP A 115 -20.07 8.92 9.32
C ASP A 115 -20.98 9.64 8.31
N ASP A 116 -20.40 10.32 7.31
CA ASP A 116 -21.10 11.10 6.30
C ASP A 116 -20.18 11.25 5.08
N PRO A 117 -20.67 11.20 3.82
CA PRO A 117 -19.89 11.64 2.69
C PRO A 117 -19.44 13.12 2.89
N PRO A 118 -18.21 13.48 2.48
CA PRO A 118 -17.70 14.83 2.64
C PRO A 118 -18.58 15.87 1.92
N GLY A 119 -19.17 16.79 2.69
CA GLY A 119 -19.88 17.96 2.17
C GLY A 119 -21.40 17.87 2.06
N SER A 120 -22.04 18.94 1.54
CA SER A 120 -23.50 19.07 1.44
C SER A 120 -24.00 19.27 0.01
N ARG A 121 -23.22 18.82 -0.99
CA ARG A 121 -23.53 18.95 -2.42
C ARG A 121 -23.22 17.63 -3.12
N ASN A 122 -24.24 17.11 -3.82
CA ASN A 122 -24.18 15.92 -4.66
C ASN A 122 -23.45 16.27 -5.97
N PRO A 123 -22.36 15.58 -6.37
CA PRO A 123 -21.95 14.23 -5.95
C PRO A 123 -21.14 14.16 -4.65
N ASP A 124 -21.25 13.02 -3.97
CA ASP A 124 -20.38 12.66 -2.85
C ASP A 124 -18.97 12.38 -3.38
N LEU A 125 -17.97 13.12 -2.90
CA LEU A 125 -16.60 13.07 -3.39
C LEU A 125 -15.63 12.83 -2.24
N VAL A 126 -14.58 12.06 -2.48
CA VAL A 126 -13.46 11.88 -1.55
C VAL A 126 -12.16 12.34 -2.20
N GLY A 127 -11.40 13.16 -1.47
CA GLY A 127 -10.05 13.56 -1.88
C GLY A 127 -9.06 12.47 -1.50
N ASP A 128 -8.36 11.89 -2.48
CA ASP A 128 -7.43 10.77 -2.24
C ASP A 128 -6.20 10.72 -3.17
N PRO A 129 -6.33 10.71 -4.51
CA PRO A 129 -5.16 10.72 -5.40
C PRO A 129 -4.34 12.00 -5.25
N LEU A 130 -3.01 11.89 -5.27
CA LEU A 130 -2.08 13.00 -5.19
C LEU A 130 -1.56 13.34 -6.59
N LEU A 131 -2.27 14.22 -7.29
CA LEU A 131 -1.99 14.58 -8.68
C LEU A 131 -0.67 15.36 -8.79
N GLU A 132 0.20 14.88 -9.67
CA GLU A 132 1.49 15.48 -10.00
C GLU A 132 1.33 16.41 -11.21
N VAL A 133 0.86 17.63 -10.94
CA VAL A 133 0.64 18.68 -11.94
C VAL A 133 1.13 20.02 -11.40
N ASP A 134 1.65 20.88 -12.27
CA ASP A 134 2.21 22.19 -11.89
C ASP A 134 1.14 23.18 -11.40
N GLU A 135 -0.07 23.09 -11.95
CA GLU A 135 -1.19 23.96 -11.62
C GLU A 135 -2.55 23.28 -11.81
N VAL A 136 -3.56 23.75 -11.09
CA VAL A 136 -4.95 23.27 -11.19
C VAL A 136 -5.95 24.42 -11.25
N SER A 137 -7.09 24.20 -11.91
CA SER A 137 -8.23 25.11 -11.82
C SER A 137 -9.13 24.72 -10.65
N VAL A 138 -9.59 25.72 -9.88
CA VAL A 138 -10.47 25.52 -8.72
C VAL A 138 -11.79 26.27 -8.95
N PRO A 139 -12.93 25.56 -9.07
CA PRO A 139 -14.24 26.19 -9.16
C PRO A 139 -14.58 27.02 -7.91
N SER A 140 -15.53 27.94 -8.05
CA SER A 140 -16.01 28.71 -6.91
C SER A 140 -16.68 27.82 -5.86
N TYR A 141 -16.39 28.10 -4.58
CA TYR A 141 -16.88 27.39 -3.41
C TYR A 141 -16.50 25.90 -3.34
N GLU A 142 -15.40 25.54 -4.00
CA GLU A 142 -14.82 24.21 -3.96
C GLU A 142 -13.43 24.26 -3.32
N ALA A 143 -13.19 23.35 -2.37
CA ALA A 143 -11.90 23.22 -1.71
C ALA A 143 -10.92 22.44 -2.58
N GLN A 144 -9.70 22.94 -2.70
CA GLN A 144 -8.58 22.26 -3.32
C GLN A 144 -7.45 22.12 -2.31
N PRO A 145 -7.14 20.90 -1.87
CA PRO A 145 -6.00 20.65 -1.00
C PRO A 145 -4.71 20.66 -1.80
N VAL A 146 -3.68 21.22 -1.18
CA VAL A 146 -2.30 21.27 -1.63
C VAL A 146 -1.48 20.45 -0.64
N TRP A 147 -1.01 19.30 -1.10
CA TRP A 147 -0.22 18.36 -0.33
C TRP A 147 1.26 18.66 -0.54
N VAL A 148 2.02 18.75 0.55
CA VAL A 148 3.45 19.01 0.54
C VAL A 148 4.15 17.84 1.20
N THR A 149 5.13 17.27 0.50
CA THR A 149 5.97 16.18 0.98
C THR A 149 7.43 16.63 0.94
N ILE A 150 8.12 16.51 2.06
CA ILE A 150 9.53 16.85 2.20
C ILE A 150 10.29 15.54 2.40
N ASP A 151 11.15 15.20 1.44
CA ASP A 151 12.11 14.12 1.58
C ASP A 151 13.36 14.67 2.27
N VAL A 152 13.49 14.42 3.58
CA VAL A 152 14.62 14.96 4.35
C VAL A 152 15.90 14.24 3.92
N PRO A 153 16.92 14.91 3.35
CA PRO A 153 18.10 14.22 2.87
C PRO A 153 18.84 13.48 3.99
N THR A 154 19.59 12.43 3.65
CA THR A 154 20.30 11.62 4.65
C THR A 154 21.46 12.37 5.32
N ASP A 155 22.07 13.33 4.63
CA ASP A 155 23.33 13.98 5.02
C ASP A 155 23.18 15.37 5.63
N VAL A 156 21.95 15.91 5.71
CA VAL A 156 21.71 17.22 6.32
C VAL A 156 22.03 17.23 7.80
N SER A 157 22.49 18.36 8.29
CA SER A 157 22.76 18.56 9.71
C SER A 157 21.45 18.58 10.54
N PRO A 158 21.39 17.94 11.71
CA PRO A 158 20.25 18.11 12.62
C PRO A 158 20.08 19.57 13.04
N GLY A 159 18.84 20.01 13.24
CA GLY A 159 18.51 21.39 13.61
C GLY A 159 17.20 21.88 13.02
N SER A 160 16.93 23.17 13.23
CA SER A 160 15.73 23.84 12.73
C SER A 160 16.03 24.52 11.39
N TYR A 161 15.18 24.25 10.40
CA TYR A 161 15.25 24.78 9.05
C TYR A 161 14.04 25.66 8.77
N SER A 162 14.27 26.85 8.23
CA SER A 162 13.22 27.82 7.95
C SER A 162 13.11 28.07 6.44
N GLY A 163 11.87 28.18 5.96
CA GLY A 163 11.52 28.51 4.58
C GLY A 163 10.10 29.03 4.48
N SER A 164 9.49 28.91 3.31
CA SER A 164 8.13 29.37 3.06
C SER A 164 7.38 28.53 2.03
N ILE A 165 6.06 28.44 2.21
CA ILE A 165 5.12 27.90 1.22
C ILE A 165 4.35 29.09 0.63
N THR A 166 4.33 29.20 -0.70
CA THR A 166 3.59 30.25 -1.42
C THR A 166 2.48 29.63 -2.24
N ILE A 167 1.24 29.99 -1.91
CA ILE A 167 0.05 29.71 -2.72
C ILE A 167 -0.17 30.90 -3.68
N ASP A 168 -0.23 30.67 -4.99
CA ASP A 168 -0.60 31.68 -5.97
C ASP A 168 -1.90 31.26 -6.68
N ALA A 169 -2.96 32.04 -6.46
CA ALA A 169 -4.28 31.85 -7.06
C ALA A 169 -4.56 32.89 -8.18
N GLY A 170 -3.49 33.43 -8.79
CA GLY A 170 -3.56 34.35 -9.91
C GLY A 170 -4.37 35.61 -9.58
N ALA A 171 -5.50 35.78 -10.25
CA ALA A 171 -6.37 36.95 -10.05
C ALA A 171 -6.92 37.07 -8.62
N GLN A 172 -7.01 35.95 -7.88
CA GLN A 172 -7.55 35.94 -6.51
C GLN A 172 -6.49 36.25 -5.45
N GLY A 173 -5.24 36.44 -5.87
CA GLY A 173 -4.12 36.85 -5.03
C GLY A 173 -3.18 35.70 -4.68
N SER A 174 -2.16 36.02 -3.89
CA SER A 174 -1.14 35.08 -3.44
C SER A 174 -0.93 35.25 -1.94
N VAL A 175 -0.56 34.14 -1.29
CA VAL A 175 -0.46 33.99 0.15
C VAL A 175 0.81 33.21 0.48
N GLU A 176 1.69 33.82 1.27
CA GLU A 176 2.91 33.17 1.79
C GLU A 176 2.73 32.74 3.25
N TYR A 177 3.27 31.57 3.58
CA TYR A 177 3.30 30.94 4.90
C TYR A 177 4.74 30.69 5.31
N ALA A 178 5.09 30.98 6.56
CA ALA A 178 6.38 30.57 7.11
C ALA A 178 6.33 29.06 7.40
N LEU A 179 7.38 28.35 7.01
CA LEU A 179 7.53 26.91 7.23
C LEU A 179 8.80 26.64 8.04
N GLU A 180 8.63 25.96 9.17
CA GLU A 180 9.72 25.47 10.00
C GLU A 180 9.74 23.93 9.97
N LEU A 181 10.95 23.35 9.87
CA LEU A 181 11.19 21.92 9.96
C LEU A 181 12.28 21.64 10.99
N ASP A 182 11.94 20.89 12.04
CA ASP A 182 12.90 20.42 13.03
C ASP A 182 13.41 19.01 12.69
N VAL A 183 14.69 18.91 12.34
CA VAL A 183 15.39 17.64 12.01
C VAL A 183 16.15 17.14 13.23
N TYR A 184 15.77 15.95 13.72
CA TYR A 184 16.38 15.28 14.88
C TYR A 184 17.70 14.58 14.50
N ASP A 185 18.60 14.36 15.47
CA ASP A 185 19.89 13.68 15.24
C ASP A 185 19.73 12.15 15.22
N VAL A 186 18.88 11.71 14.30
CA VAL A 186 18.61 10.31 13.99
C VAL A 186 18.28 10.22 12.51
N ALA A 187 18.39 9.01 11.95
CA ALA A 187 18.04 8.75 10.57
C ALA A 187 17.14 7.53 10.49
N VAL A 188 16.10 7.59 9.67
CA VAL A 188 15.38 6.42 9.18
C VAL A 188 16.35 5.61 8.30
N PRO A 189 16.33 4.25 8.32
CA PRO A 189 17.20 3.45 7.44
C PRO A 189 16.92 3.72 5.95
N ASP A 190 17.73 3.18 5.05
CA ASP A 190 17.31 3.05 3.64
C ASP A 190 16.12 2.07 3.57
N PRO A 191 15.10 2.29 2.71
CA PRO A 191 13.96 1.37 2.58
C PRO A 191 14.34 -0.10 2.36
N ARG A 192 15.48 -0.37 1.70
CA ARG A 192 16.00 -1.74 1.52
C ARG A 192 16.37 -2.39 2.85
N ASP A 193 16.81 -1.59 3.82
CA ASP A 193 17.24 -1.99 5.15
C ASP A 193 16.13 -1.87 6.21
N TYR A 194 14.88 -1.57 5.81
CA TYR A 194 13.74 -1.59 6.76
C TYR A 194 13.58 -2.96 7.40
N GLU A 195 13.32 -2.99 8.70
CA GLU A 195 12.96 -4.20 9.43
C GLU A 195 11.48 -4.53 9.28
N PHE A 196 10.64 -3.54 8.98
CA PHE A 196 9.23 -3.73 8.70
C PHE A 196 9.03 -4.60 7.45
N TYR A 197 8.34 -5.73 7.64
CA TYR A 197 7.98 -6.65 6.58
C TYR A 197 6.69 -6.18 5.90
N LEU A 198 6.84 -5.40 4.83
CA LEU A 198 5.73 -4.97 3.99
C LEU A 198 5.47 -5.99 2.87
N ASP A 199 4.23 -6.47 2.76
CA ASP A 199 3.76 -7.29 1.64
C ASP A 199 2.46 -6.75 1.02
N ILE A 200 2.59 -6.01 -0.07
CA ILE A 200 1.45 -5.55 -0.87
C ILE A 200 1.47 -6.25 -2.24
N TRP A 201 0.35 -6.82 -2.69
CA TRP A 201 0.33 -7.59 -3.93
C TRP A 201 0.01 -6.70 -5.15
N MET A 202 0.93 -6.67 -6.13
CA MET A 202 0.77 -5.95 -7.39
C MET A 202 0.10 -6.81 -8.47
N ASN A 203 -0.80 -6.21 -9.23
CA ASN A 203 -1.42 -6.77 -10.43
C ASN A 203 -0.80 -6.14 -11.70
N PRO A 204 0.16 -6.80 -12.37
CA PRO A 204 0.76 -6.26 -13.58
C PRO A 204 -0.26 -6.20 -14.73
N ASN A 205 -1.17 -7.16 -14.86
CA ASN A 205 -2.16 -7.15 -15.93
C ASN A 205 -3.09 -5.93 -15.87
N ALA A 206 -3.40 -5.42 -14.67
CA ALA A 206 -4.17 -4.19 -14.50
C ALA A 206 -3.46 -2.96 -15.09
N ILE A 207 -2.12 -2.91 -15.03
CA ILE A 207 -1.31 -1.84 -15.63
C ILE A 207 -1.48 -1.83 -17.15
N ALA A 208 -1.32 -2.99 -17.81
CA ALA A 208 -1.53 -3.07 -19.25
C ALA A 208 -2.96 -2.70 -19.68
N ALA A 209 -3.96 -3.18 -18.94
CA ALA A 209 -5.37 -2.94 -19.26
C ALA A 209 -5.73 -1.44 -19.18
N GLU A 210 -5.35 -0.78 -18.09
CA GLU A 210 -5.66 0.64 -17.87
C GLU A 210 -4.98 1.54 -18.90
N HIS A 211 -3.68 1.35 -19.13
CA HIS A 211 -2.91 2.18 -20.06
C HIS A 211 -3.23 1.89 -21.54
N SER A 212 -3.90 0.78 -21.86
CA SER A 212 -4.42 0.52 -23.20
C SER A 212 -5.67 1.34 -23.53
N VAL A 213 -6.47 1.68 -22.51
CA VAL A 213 -7.76 2.37 -22.69
C VAL A 213 -7.63 3.88 -22.51
N ASN A 214 -6.88 4.31 -21.49
CA ASN A 214 -6.93 5.69 -20.98
C ASN A 214 -5.66 6.52 -21.23
N SER A 215 -4.59 5.94 -21.78
CA SER A 215 -3.38 6.69 -22.15
C SER A 215 -3.46 7.32 -23.54
N GLN A 216 -2.87 8.52 -23.70
CA GLN A 216 -2.60 9.10 -25.03
C GLN A 216 -1.66 8.22 -25.88
N SER A 217 -0.95 7.27 -25.26
CA SER A 217 -0.10 6.24 -25.88
C SER A 217 -0.85 4.89 -26.03
N SER A 218 -1.97 4.92 -26.75
CA SER A 218 -3.04 3.91 -26.78
C SER A 218 -2.70 2.52 -27.40
N ASP A 219 -1.59 1.88 -27.03
CA ASP A 219 -1.26 0.49 -27.44
C ASP A 219 -0.31 -0.19 -26.41
N VAL A 220 -0.72 -0.31 -25.13
CA VAL A 220 0.07 -1.03 -24.10
C VAL A 220 -0.37 -2.49 -23.99
N GLU A 221 0.13 -3.33 -24.90
CA GLU A 221 -0.13 -4.77 -24.85
C GLU A 221 0.55 -5.41 -23.62
N PRO A 222 -0.08 -6.41 -22.97
CA PRO A 222 0.55 -7.19 -21.91
C PRO A 222 1.93 -7.72 -22.33
N TRP A 223 2.91 -7.49 -21.47
CA TRP A 223 4.31 -7.92 -21.64
C TRP A 223 5.06 -7.25 -22.81
N SER A 224 4.49 -6.19 -23.40
CA SER A 224 5.24 -5.32 -24.32
C SER A 224 6.35 -4.56 -23.59
N ARG A 225 7.31 -3.98 -24.33
CA ARG A 225 8.38 -3.17 -23.71
C ARG A 225 7.82 -2.01 -22.89
N ARG A 226 6.78 -1.33 -23.38
CA ARG A 226 6.13 -0.24 -22.64
C ARG A 226 5.46 -0.75 -21.35
N HIS A 227 4.86 -1.94 -21.38
CA HIS A 227 4.30 -2.54 -20.18
C HIS A 227 5.40 -2.82 -19.13
N TRP A 228 6.56 -3.35 -19.56
CA TRP A 228 7.70 -3.54 -18.67
C TRP A 228 8.25 -2.22 -18.11
N ASP A 229 8.38 -1.18 -18.93
CA ASP A 229 8.81 0.15 -18.46
C ASP A 229 7.84 0.70 -17.39
N LEU A 230 6.54 0.42 -17.50
CA LEU A 230 5.55 0.77 -16.46
C LEU A 230 5.73 -0.11 -15.21
N ILE A 231 5.82 -1.44 -15.36
CA ILE A 231 6.06 -2.37 -14.24
C ILE A 231 7.29 -1.92 -13.42
N GLU A 232 8.38 -1.55 -14.09
CA GLU A 232 9.59 -1.01 -13.45
C GLU A 232 9.27 0.20 -12.53
N ASN A 233 8.46 1.15 -12.99
CA ASN A 233 8.09 2.33 -12.20
C ASN A 233 7.14 2.02 -11.04
N TYR A 234 6.18 1.11 -11.21
CA TYR A 234 5.32 0.66 -10.11
C TYR A 234 6.11 -0.13 -9.06
N MET A 235 7.02 -1.01 -9.47
CA MET A 235 7.91 -1.73 -8.56
C MET A 235 8.86 -0.80 -7.81
N ARG A 236 9.31 0.29 -8.45
CA ARG A 236 10.14 1.31 -7.79
C ARG A 236 9.39 2.02 -6.66
N ASP A 237 8.16 2.47 -6.88
CA ASP A 237 7.35 3.09 -5.81
C ASP A 237 7.15 2.15 -4.63
N MET A 238 6.91 0.85 -4.89
CA MET A 238 6.81 -0.15 -3.82
C MET A 238 8.15 -0.36 -3.09
N ALA A 239 9.27 -0.41 -3.81
CA ALA A 239 10.61 -0.58 -3.24
C ALA A 239 11.03 0.61 -2.36
N GLU A 240 10.74 1.83 -2.78
CA GLU A 240 11.00 3.07 -2.02
C GLU A 240 10.23 3.12 -0.69
N ARG A 241 9.26 2.21 -0.48
CA ARG A 241 8.42 2.11 0.71
C ARG A 241 8.65 0.83 1.51
N GLY A 242 9.69 0.08 1.14
CA GLY A 242 10.17 -1.08 1.90
C GLY A 242 9.47 -2.40 1.59
N GLN A 243 8.85 -2.55 0.41
CA GLN A 243 8.25 -3.82 -0.02
C GLN A 243 9.25 -4.99 0.03
N LYS A 244 9.02 -5.95 0.94
CA LYS A 244 9.91 -7.09 1.17
C LYS A 244 9.64 -8.29 0.27
N THR A 245 8.53 -8.27 -0.45
CA THR A 245 8.03 -9.41 -1.21
C THR A 245 7.83 -9.08 -2.69
N ILE A 246 8.32 -9.92 -3.59
CA ILE A 246 7.93 -9.93 -4.99
C ILE A 246 6.83 -10.99 -5.18
N THR A 247 5.58 -10.54 -5.22
CA THR A 247 4.41 -11.41 -5.43
C THR A 247 4.28 -11.75 -6.91
N THR A 248 4.33 -13.05 -7.22
CA THR A 248 4.34 -13.58 -8.59
C THR A 248 3.38 -14.77 -8.74
N THR A 249 3.00 -15.11 -9.96
CA THR A 249 2.02 -16.16 -10.24
C THR A 249 2.62 -17.40 -10.90
N LEU A 250 2.37 -18.59 -10.35
CA LEU A 250 2.76 -19.89 -10.90
C LEU A 250 1.74 -20.46 -11.88
N ILE A 251 0.48 -20.04 -11.77
CA ILE A 251 -0.63 -20.48 -12.60
C ILE A 251 -1.44 -19.28 -13.09
N HIS A 252 -2.18 -19.47 -14.18
CA HIS A 252 -3.11 -18.46 -14.69
C HIS A 252 -4.31 -18.31 -13.75
N GLU A 253 -4.58 -17.08 -13.34
CA GLU A 253 -5.63 -16.65 -12.42
C GLU A 253 -5.67 -17.47 -11.10
N PRO A 254 -4.67 -17.34 -10.21
CA PRO A 254 -4.66 -18.06 -8.93
C PRO A 254 -5.81 -17.62 -8.02
N TRP A 255 -6.31 -16.38 -8.17
CA TRP A 255 -7.48 -15.85 -7.46
C TRP A 255 -8.81 -15.99 -8.22
N GLN A 256 -8.91 -16.85 -9.24
CA GLN A 256 -10.21 -17.15 -9.84
C GLN A 256 -11.10 -17.91 -8.87
N ARG A 257 -12.41 -17.65 -8.94
CA ARG A 257 -13.41 -18.35 -8.12
C ARG A 257 -14.74 -18.49 -8.85
N GLU A 258 -15.60 -19.35 -8.32
CA GLU A 258 -16.98 -19.47 -8.76
C GLU A 258 -17.83 -18.35 -8.15
N TRP A 259 -18.59 -17.65 -9.01
CA TRP A 259 -19.50 -16.57 -8.65
C TRP A 259 -20.91 -17.10 -8.38
N LEU A 260 -21.81 -16.29 -7.78
CA LEU A 260 -23.16 -16.74 -7.41
C LEU A 260 -24.00 -17.20 -8.62
N ASN A 261 -23.68 -16.69 -9.81
CA ASN A 261 -24.29 -17.10 -11.07
C ASN A 261 -23.70 -18.40 -11.67
N GLY A 262 -22.73 -19.02 -11.01
CA GLY A 262 -22.01 -20.24 -11.44
C GLY A 262 -20.89 -20.01 -12.45
N GLU A 263 -20.59 -18.76 -12.81
CA GLU A 263 -19.47 -18.44 -13.69
C GLU A 263 -18.15 -18.45 -12.92
N TRP A 264 -17.08 -18.82 -13.61
CA TRP A 264 -15.72 -18.75 -13.08
C TRP A 264 -15.00 -17.58 -13.71
N ARG A 265 -14.61 -16.62 -12.88
CA ARG A 265 -13.91 -15.40 -13.29
C ARG A 265 -12.94 -14.95 -12.19
N PRO A 266 -11.98 -14.07 -12.49
CA PRO A 266 -11.10 -13.47 -11.49
C PRO A 266 -11.85 -12.82 -10.32
N GLN A 267 -11.16 -12.72 -9.18
CA GLN A 267 -11.64 -11.99 -8.00
C GLN A 267 -11.74 -10.47 -8.24
N THR A 268 -10.86 -9.94 -9.09
CA THR A 268 -10.69 -8.53 -9.48
C THR A 268 -11.25 -8.28 -10.88
N GLU A 269 -11.37 -7.02 -11.31
CA GLU A 269 -11.83 -6.68 -12.66
C GLU A 269 -10.89 -7.27 -13.72
N ILE A 270 -9.58 -7.07 -13.54
CA ILE A 270 -8.53 -7.64 -14.36
C ILE A 270 -7.86 -8.79 -13.61
N GLY A 271 -7.89 -9.98 -14.22
CA GLY A 271 -7.25 -11.18 -13.68
C GLY A 271 -5.73 -11.18 -13.83
N TYR A 272 -5.10 -12.17 -13.21
CA TYR A 272 -3.65 -12.35 -13.26
C TYR A 272 -3.28 -13.42 -14.27
N ASP A 273 -2.38 -13.09 -15.20
CA ASP A 273 -1.73 -14.10 -16.01
C ASP A 273 -0.76 -14.95 -15.18
N SER A 274 -0.36 -16.09 -15.74
CA SER A 274 0.70 -16.91 -15.17
C SER A 274 2.05 -16.30 -15.49
N MET A 275 2.98 -16.20 -14.55
CA MET A 275 4.38 -15.85 -14.86
C MET A 275 5.19 -17.04 -15.39
N VAL A 276 4.67 -18.26 -15.23
CA VAL A 276 5.24 -19.47 -15.84
C VAL A 276 4.23 -20.03 -16.84
N GLU A 277 4.63 -20.23 -18.10
CA GLU A 277 3.77 -20.91 -19.08
C GLU A 277 3.94 -22.43 -18.98
N TRP A 278 2.81 -23.15 -18.94
CA TRP A 278 2.77 -24.61 -18.79
C TRP A 278 2.39 -25.25 -20.12
N TYR A 279 3.11 -26.29 -20.52
CA TYR A 279 2.89 -27.05 -21.74
C TYR A 279 2.73 -28.54 -21.42
N PHE A 280 1.84 -29.21 -22.15
CA PHE A 280 1.63 -30.64 -22.01
C PHE A 280 1.46 -31.30 -23.39
N ASP A 281 2.30 -32.28 -23.71
CA ASP A 281 2.28 -32.99 -25.00
C ASP A 281 1.36 -34.22 -25.00
N GLY A 282 0.69 -34.49 -23.87
CA GLY A 282 -0.11 -35.69 -23.61
C GLY A 282 0.62 -36.77 -22.81
N GLN A 283 1.92 -36.61 -22.53
CA GLN A 283 2.76 -37.53 -21.75
C GLN A 283 3.67 -36.80 -20.76
N GLU A 284 4.31 -35.71 -21.19
CA GLU A 284 5.28 -34.96 -20.42
C GLU A 284 4.89 -33.48 -20.32
N TRP A 285 5.32 -32.86 -19.22
CA TRP A 285 5.14 -31.44 -18.96
C TRP A 285 6.44 -30.67 -19.22
N SER A 286 6.33 -29.46 -19.77
CA SER A 286 7.42 -28.50 -19.84
C SER A 286 6.95 -27.10 -19.44
N PHE A 287 7.90 -26.26 -19.02
CA PHE A 287 7.62 -24.95 -18.43
C PHE A 287 8.54 -23.89 -19.03
N ASP A 288 7.98 -22.72 -19.32
CA ASP A 288 8.75 -21.54 -19.71
C ASP A 288 8.73 -20.52 -18.56
N PHE A 289 9.92 -20.31 -17.98
CA PHE A 289 10.14 -19.38 -16.86
C PHE A 289 10.58 -17.99 -17.30
N SER A 290 10.65 -17.68 -18.60
CA SER A 290 11.21 -16.40 -19.08
C SER A 290 10.50 -15.17 -18.51
N ARG A 291 9.16 -15.17 -18.49
CA ARG A 291 8.37 -14.07 -17.90
C ARG A 291 8.57 -13.99 -16.39
N PHE A 292 8.61 -15.12 -15.69
CA PHE A 292 8.93 -15.19 -14.26
C PHE A 292 10.30 -14.59 -13.98
N ASP A 293 11.33 -14.98 -14.74
CA ASP A 293 12.69 -14.49 -14.57
C ASP A 293 12.78 -12.98 -14.75
N GLU A 294 12.23 -12.45 -15.84
CA GLU A 294 12.23 -11.01 -16.12
C GLU A 294 11.50 -10.24 -15.01
N PHE A 295 10.38 -10.78 -14.50
CA PHE A 295 9.63 -10.15 -13.42
C PHE A 295 10.39 -10.12 -12.08
N ILE A 296 11.03 -11.23 -11.70
CA ILE A 296 11.83 -11.30 -10.47
C ILE A 296 13.08 -10.44 -10.58
N GLU A 297 13.79 -10.48 -11.70
CA GLU A 297 14.96 -9.62 -11.95
C GLU A 297 14.59 -8.15 -11.85
N THR A 298 13.48 -7.75 -12.48
CA THR A 298 13.00 -6.36 -12.42
C THR A 298 12.72 -5.92 -10.98
N GLY A 299 12.01 -6.73 -10.19
CA GLY A 299 11.71 -6.40 -8.79
C GLY A 299 12.98 -6.26 -7.93
N LEU A 300 13.90 -7.22 -8.05
CA LEU A 300 15.17 -7.18 -7.33
C LEU A 300 16.03 -5.97 -7.74
N GLU A 301 16.06 -5.61 -9.03
CA GLU A 301 16.79 -4.45 -9.55
C GLU A 301 16.22 -3.11 -9.05
N GLN A 302 14.90 -2.98 -8.94
CA GLN A 302 14.28 -1.79 -8.33
C GLN A 302 14.49 -1.73 -6.80
N GLY A 303 14.83 -2.86 -6.17
CA GLY A 303 15.12 -2.95 -4.74
C GLY A 303 13.97 -3.52 -3.89
N MET A 304 13.00 -4.19 -4.51
CA MET A 304 12.06 -5.05 -3.78
C MET A 304 12.78 -6.30 -3.27
N GLY A 305 12.18 -6.97 -2.29
CA GLY A 305 12.65 -8.25 -1.78
C GLY A 305 13.26 -8.15 -0.37
N PRO A 306 13.89 -9.22 0.13
CA PRO A 306 14.47 -10.31 -0.65
C PRO A 306 13.50 -11.44 -1.02
N ASP A 307 12.28 -11.49 -0.49
CA ASP A 307 11.43 -12.67 -0.61
C ASP A 307 10.61 -12.68 -1.91
N ILE A 308 10.37 -13.88 -2.45
CA ILE A 308 9.54 -14.14 -3.62
C ILE A 308 8.36 -14.99 -3.19
N SER A 309 7.14 -14.47 -3.34
CA SER A 309 5.92 -15.19 -3.00
C SER A 309 5.23 -15.70 -4.25
N ALA A 310 5.34 -17.01 -4.49
CA ALA A 310 4.91 -17.65 -5.72
C ALA A 310 3.51 -18.28 -5.57
N TYR A 311 2.48 -17.58 -6.08
CA TYR A 311 1.06 -17.95 -5.98
C TYR A 311 0.55 -18.69 -7.23
N SER A 312 -0.06 -19.86 -7.16
CA SER A 312 -0.18 -20.75 -6.01
C SER A 312 -0.37 -22.17 -6.53
N MET A 313 -0.13 -23.16 -5.66
CA MET A 313 -0.49 -24.55 -5.93
C MET A 313 -1.99 -24.83 -5.79
N LEU A 314 -2.71 -23.91 -5.12
CA LEU A 314 -4.14 -24.00 -4.88
C LEU A 314 -4.81 -22.71 -5.37
N VAL A 315 -5.85 -22.82 -6.18
CA VAL A 315 -6.67 -21.65 -6.54
C VAL A 315 -7.46 -21.16 -5.33
N PHE A 316 -7.73 -19.86 -5.27
CA PHE A 316 -8.23 -19.15 -4.09
C PHE A 316 -9.50 -19.72 -3.48
N ARG A 317 -10.52 -20.10 -4.28
CA ARG A 317 -11.74 -20.78 -3.78
C ARG A 317 -12.33 -21.74 -4.82
N GLY A 318 -12.88 -22.86 -4.36
CA GLY A 318 -13.58 -23.85 -5.18
C GLY A 318 -12.70 -24.94 -5.78
N GLN A 319 -13.15 -25.51 -6.91
CA GLN A 319 -12.47 -26.59 -7.65
C GLN A 319 -11.11 -26.15 -8.18
N GLN A 320 -10.08 -26.99 -8.01
CA GLN A 320 -8.71 -26.71 -8.45
C GLN A 320 -8.60 -26.70 -9.97
N ARG A 321 -7.71 -25.84 -10.47
CA ARG A 321 -7.53 -25.59 -11.90
C ARG A 321 -6.06 -25.51 -12.28
N ILE A 322 -5.71 -26.08 -13.41
CA ILE A 322 -4.39 -25.96 -14.03
C ILE A 322 -4.61 -25.60 -15.50
N THR A 323 -4.16 -24.40 -15.88
CA THR A 323 -4.22 -23.91 -17.25
C THR A 323 -2.90 -24.19 -17.94
N TYR A 324 -2.94 -24.76 -19.14
CA TYR A 324 -1.75 -25.13 -19.91
C TYR A 324 -2.03 -25.09 -21.41
N VAL A 325 -0.98 -25.09 -22.22
CA VAL A 325 -1.05 -25.26 -23.67
C VAL A 325 -0.95 -26.76 -23.99
N ASP A 326 -1.98 -27.33 -24.63
CA ASP A 326 -1.93 -28.71 -25.14
C ASP A 326 -1.17 -28.71 -26.46
N GLU A 327 0.08 -29.18 -26.46
CA GLU A 327 0.95 -29.10 -27.65
C GLU A 327 0.44 -29.97 -28.81
N ARG A 328 -0.46 -30.91 -28.55
CA ARG A 328 -1.09 -31.73 -29.61
C ARG A 328 -2.10 -30.93 -30.42
N THR A 329 -2.70 -29.89 -29.85
CA THR A 329 -3.70 -29.04 -30.53
C THR A 329 -3.21 -27.61 -30.75
N GLY A 330 -2.28 -27.13 -29.92
CA GLY A 330 -1.84 -25.74 -29.84
C GLY A 330 -2.80 -24.83 -29.06
N ASP A 331 -3.85 -25.39 -28.45
CA ASP A 331 -4.87 -24.61 -27.73
C ASP A 331 -4.59 -24.56 -26.22
N ARG A 332 -5.05 -23.49 -25.56
CA ARG A 332 -5.10 -23.46 -24.09
C ARG A 332 -6.20 -24.40 -23.58
N ALA A 333 -5.82 -25.27 -22.66
CA ALA A 333 -6.69 -26.19 -21.95
C ALA A 333 -6.70 -25.86 -20.45
N VAL A 334 -7.81 -26.22 -19.79
CA VAL A 334 -7.97 -26.06 -18.34
C VAL A 334 -8.35 -27.41 -17.75
N TRP A 335 -7.46 -28.01 -16.98
CA TRP A 335 -7.82 -29.13 -16.13
C TRP A 335 -8.60 -28.63 -14.92
N LYS A 336 -9.58 -29.42 -14.47
CA LYS A 336 -10.42 -29.11 -13.30
C LYS A 336 -10.57 -30.35 -12.42
N GLY A 337 -10.31 -30.22 -11.12
CA GLY A 337 -10.44 -31.33 -10.19
C GLY A 337 -10.14 -30.98 -8.74
N GLU A 338 -9.85 -31.99 -7.93
CA GLU A 338 -9.52 -31.86 -6.52
C GLU A 338 -8.00 -31.84 -6.32
N ALA A 339 -7.54 -31.15 -5.28
CA ALA A 339 -6.15 -31.26 -4.83
C ALA A 339 -5.85 -32.74 -4.50
N GLY A 340 -4.63 -33.18 -4.81
CA GLY A 340 -4.23 -34.57 -4.59
C GLY A 340 -4.71 -35.59 -5.64
N ALA A 341 -5.59 -35.20 -6.58
CA ALA A 341 -5.99 -36.06 -7.70
C ALA A 341 -4.77 -36.49 -8.54
N PRO A 342 -4.80 -37.67 -9.22
CA PRO A 342 -3.62 -38.18 -9.96
C PRO A 342 -3.02 -37.18 -10.95
N PHE A 343 -3.86 -36.50 -11.75
CA PHE A 343 -3.40 -35.49 -12.70
C PHE A 343 -2.81 -34.26 -12.01
N TRP A 344 -3.41 -33.81 -10.90
CA TRP A 344 -2.89 -32.69 -10.11
C TRP A 344 -1.51 -33.03 -9.53
N ARG A 345 -1.37 -34.22 -8.93
CA ARG A 345 -0.08 -34.70 -8.40
C ARG A 345 0.96 -34.83 -9.49
N GLU A 346 0.61 -35.37 -10.65
CA GLU A 346 1.51 -35.50 -11.81
C GLU A 346 2.02 -34.13 -12.29
N ALA A 347 1.10 -33.20 -12.54
CA ALA A 347 1.43 -31.87 -13.04
C ALA A 347 2.32 -31.09 -12.05
N TRP A 348 1.96 -31.05 -10.76
CA TRP A 348 2.76 -30.37 -9.75
C TRP A 348 4.08 -31.08 -9.45
N THR A 349 4.14 -32.42 -9.54
CA THR A 349 5.41 -33.14 -9.44
C THR A 349 6.35 -32.73 -10.56
N ALA A 350 5.86 -32.64 -11.80
CA ALA A 350 6.67 -32.21 -12.93
C ALA A 350 7.12 -30.75 -12.76
N PHE A 351 6.22 -29.86 -12.34
CA PHE A 351 6.52 -28.46 -12.09
C PHE A 351 7.60 -28.29 -11.02
N LEU A 352 7.44 -28.90 -9.85
CA LEU A 352 8.40 -28.78 -8.75
C LEU A 352 9.79 -29.33 -9.12
N ASN A 353 9.85 -30.43 -9.88
CA ASN A 353 11.09 -30.98 -10.40
C ASN A 353 11.80 -30.08 -11.42
N ALA A 354 11.08 -29.16 -12.07
CA ALA A 354 11.66 -28.15 -12.96
C ALA A 354 11.99 -26.85 -12.21
N PHE A 355 11.10 -26.41 -11.33
CA PHE A 355 11.17 -25.13 -10.64
C PHE A 355 12.27 -25.09 -9.58
N GLU A 356 12.44 -26.14 -8.76
CA GLU A 356 13.49 -26.15 -7.74
C GLU A 356 14.91 -26.06 -8.35
N PRO A 357 15.28 -26.84 -9.37
CA PRO A 357 16.56 -26.67 -10.06
C PRO A 357 16.71 -25.30 -10.74
N HIS A 358 15.64 -24.79 -11.37
CA HIS A 358 15.64 -23.47 -12.00
C HIS A 358 15.98 -22.36 -10.99
N LEU A 359 15.26 -22.30 -9.86
CA LEU A 359 15.55 -21.34 -8.80
C LEU A 359 16.96 -21.51 -8.21
N ARG A 360 17.47 -22.74 -8.11
CA ARG A 360 18.84 -23.00 -7.66
C ARG A 360 19.88 -22.46 -8.64
N GLU A 361 19.63 -22.56 -9.93
CA GLU A 361 20.49 -21.99 -10.98
C GLU A 361 20.49 -20.46 -10.93
N LYS A 362 19.32 -19.85 -10.72
CA LYS A 362 19.16 -18.39 -10.56
C LYS A 362 19.70 -17.86 -9.23
N GLY A 363 19.85 -18.72 -8.21
CA GLY A 363 20.24 -18.32 -6.86
C GLY A 363 19.09 -17.82 -5.99
N TRP A 364 17.85 -18.02 -6.41
CA TRP A 364 16.63 -17.52 -5.75
C TRP A 364 15.91 -18.55 -4.89
N LEU A 365 16.40 -19.80 -4.86
CA LEU A 365 15.73 -20.89 -4.14
C LEU A 365 15.50 -20.51 -2.67
N ASP A 366 16.50 -19.90 -2.02
CA ASP A 366 16.46 -19.50 -0.61
C ASP A 366 15.50 -18.36 -0.28
N GLN A 367 15.11 -17.60 -1.29
CA GLN A 367 14.21 -16.46 -1.21
C GLN A 367 12.78 -16.81 -1.62
N THR A 368 12.55 -18.00 -2.21
CA THR A 368 11.26 -18.34 -2.82
C THR A 368 10.39 -19.14 -1.87
N TYR A 369 9.19 -18.63 -1.64
CA TYR A 369 8.13 -19.23 -0.86
C TYR A 369 6.96 -19.64 -1.77
N ILE A 370 6.44 -20.85 -1.57
CA ILE A 370 5.17 -21.24 -2.21
C ILE A 370 4.04 -20.60 -1.40
N ALA A 371 3.26 -19.75 -2.05
CA ALA A 371 2.35 -18.86 -1.36
C ALA A 371 0.88 -19.25 -1.51
N PHE A 372 0.09 -19.02 -0.45
CA PHE A 372 -1.31 -19.41 -0.33
C PHE A 372 -2.16 -18.31 0.30
N ASP A 373 -3.43 -18.28 -0.09
CA ASP A 373 -4.41 -17.29 0.36
C ASP A 373 -5.66 -18.01 0.91
N GLU A 374 -5.87 -17.86 2.22
CA GLU A 374 -7.01 -18.35 3.01
C GLU A 374 -7.41 -19.82 2.74
N ARG A 375 -6.41 -20.71 2.63
CA ARG A 375 -6.67 -22.13 2.34
C ARG A 375 -6.96 -22.92 3.63
N PRO A 376 -8.01 -23.76 3.65
CA PRO A 376 -8.28 -24.68 4.76
C PRO A 376 -7.09 -25.63 5.00
N GLU A 377 -6.87 -25.97 6.27
CA GLU A 377 -5.79 -26.86 6.71
C GLU A 377 -5.82 -28.20 5.96
N GLU A 378 -7.00 -28.79 5.73
CA GLU A 378 -7.12 -30.09 5.06
C GLU A 378 -6.61 -30.07 3.62
N LEU A 379 -6.72 -28.92 2.92
CA LEU A 379 -6.16 -28.79 1.57
C LEU A 379 -4.66 -28.50 1.60
N MET A 380 -4.18 -27.87 2.67
CA MET A 380 -2.75 -27.69 2.89
C MET A 380 -2.05 -29.02 3.19
N GLU A 381 -2.71 -29.98 3.83
CA GLU A 381 -2.16 -31.34 4.03
C GLU A 381 -1.75 -32.00 2.71
N GLU A 382 -2.61 -31.95 1.68
CA GLU A 382 -2.32 -32.53 0.36
C GLU A 382 -1.13 -31.86 -0.33
N VAL A 383 -0.95 -30.55 -0.14
CA VAL A 383 0.20 -29.78 -0.62
C VAL A 383 1.46 -30.22 0.12
N VAL A 384 1.43 -30.18 1.45
CA VAL A 384 2.57 -30.53 2.30
C VAL A 384 3.03 -31.97 2.05
N ASP A 385 2.10 -32.90 1.87
CA ASP A 385 2.40 -34.29 1.53
C ASP A 385 3.10 -34.41 0.17
N LEU A 386 2.67 -33.65 -0.83
CA LEU A 386 3.35 -33.61 -2.12
C LEU A 386 4.75 -33.00 -2.02
N LEU A 387 4.89 -31.87 -1.30
CA LEU A 387 6.18 -31.21 -1.10
C LEU A 387 7.18 -32.14 -0.38
N LYS A 388 6.77 -32.81 0.69
CA LYS A 388 7.61 -33.81 1.39
C LYS A 388 8.09 -34.93 0.47
N ALA A 389 7.25 -35.34 -0.49
CA ALA A 389 7.57 -36.43 -1.40
C ALA A 389 8.49 -36.00 -2.57
N VAL A 390 8.32 -34.78 -3.08
CA VAL A 390 8.93 -34.36 -4.36
C VAL A 390 9.95 -33.23 -4.18
N ALA A 391 9.65 -32.22 -3.38
CA ALA A 391 10.45 -31.02 -3.23
C ALA A 391 10.52 -30.59 -1.76
N PRO A 392 11.20 -31.40 -0.90
CA PRO A 392 11.20 -31.21 0.54
C PRO A 392 11.79 -29.86 0.97
N THR A 393 12.59 -29.22 0.12
CA THR A 393 13.13 -27.87 0.32
C THR A 393 12.04 -26.83 0.56
N PHE A 394 10.84 -26.99 -0.03
CA PHE A 394 9.75 -26.03 0.13
C PHE A 394 8.87 -26.26 1.36
N VAL A 395 9.05 -27.36 2.11
CA VAL A 395 8.21 -27.66 3.28
C VAL A 395 8.35 -26.58 4.36
N ASP A 396 9.56 -26.03 4.52
CA ASP A 396 9.84 -24.92 5.44
C ASP A 396 9.81 -23.55 4.72
N ARG A 397 9.21 -23.47 3.52
CA ARG A 397 9.13 -22.25 2.68
C ARG A 397 7.72 -22.02 2.18
N LEU A 398 6.78 -22.01 3.12
CA LEU A 398 5.40 -21.61 2.86
C LEU A 398 5.18 -20.18 3.35
N HIS A 399 4.49 -19.39 2.52
CA HIS A 399 3.95 -18.08 2.88
C HIS A 399 2.42 -18.17 2.82
N ILE A 400 1.73 -17.90 3.93
CA ILE A 400 0.28 -18.03 4.00
C ILE A 400 -0.36 -16.78 4.60
N ALA A 401 -1.20 -16.10 3.81
CA ALA A 401 -2.19 -15.17 4.33
C ALA A 401 -3.43 -15.98 4.75
N GLY A 402 -3.81 -15.96 6.02
CA GLY A 402 -4.84 -16.88 6.51
C GLY A 402 -5.05 -16.90 8.02
N SER A 403 -5.29 -18.07 8.61
CA SER A 403 -5.48 -18.23 10.06
C SER A 403 -4.15 -18.57 10.75
N MET A 404 -4.11 -18.46 12.08
CA MET A 404 -2.95 -18.93 12.86
C MET A 404 -2.85 -20.46 12.96
N GLU A 405 -3.85 -21.21 12.48
CA GLU A 405 -3.83 -22.68 12.52
C GLU A 405 -2.74 -23.26 11.60
N VAL A 406 -2.36 -22.53 10.55
CA VAL A 406 -1.28 -22.92 9.63
C VAL A 406 0.10 -22.40 10.04
N ALA A 407 0.23 -21.76 11.21
CA ALA A 407 1.49 -21.14 11.63
C ALA A 407 2.63 -22.17 11.76
N ASP A 408 2.33 -23.40 12.20
CA ASP A 408 3.34 -24.45 12.38
C ASP A 408 4.02 -24.87 11.06
N ILE A 409 3.29 -24.82 9.95
CA ILE A 409 3.78 -25.17 8.62
C ILE A 409 4.26 -23.96 7.81
N SER A 410 4.07 -22.74 8.32
CA SER A 410 4.33 -21.50 7.59
C SER A 410 5.59 -20.80 8.09
N HIS A 411 6.50 -20.50 7.17
CA HIS A 411 7.65 -19.65 7.46
C HIS A 411 7.22 -18.18 7.56
N ASN A 412 6.35 -17.74 6.65
CA ASN A 412 5.71 -16.44 6.71
C ASN A 412 4.20 -16.62 6.89
N VAL A 413 3.61 -16.03 7.94
CA VAL A 413 2.18 -16.08 8.20
C VAL A 413 1.62 -14.67 8.43
N ALA A 414 0.51 -14.38 7.77
CA ALA A 414 -0.24 -13.13 7.94
C ALA A 414 -1.67 -13.47 8.39
N PRO A 415 -1.97 -13.48 9.70
CA PRO A 415 -3.33 -13.59 10.20
C PRO A 415 -4.18 -12.36 9.89
N TYR A 416 -5.49 -12.57 9.70
CA TYR A 416 -6.44 -11.47 9.60
C TYR A 416 -6.44 -10.62 10.88
N TYR A 417 -6.59 -9.30 10.74
CA TYR A 417 -6.58 -8.34 11.86
C TYR A 417 -7.48 -8.73 13.04
N GLY A 418 -8.62 -9.36 12.77
CA GLY A 418 -9.55 -9.84 13.80
C GLY A 418 -8.97 -10.91 14.74
N ALA A 419 -7.82 -11.50 14.43
CA ALA A 419 -7.10 -12.43 15.29
C ALA A 419 -6.21 -11.74 16.34
N LEU A 420 -5.95 -10.43 16.22
CA LEU A 420 -5.08 -9.71 17.14
C LEU A 420 -5.78 -9.40 18.48
N PRO A 421 -5.05 -9.41 19.61
CA PRO A 421 -3.63 -9.73 19.75
C PRO A 421 -3.36 -11.24 19.66
N LEU A 422 -2.19 -11.60 19.13
CA LEU A 422 -1.69 -12.98 19.16
C LEU A 422 -1.10 -13.29 20.54
N GLU A 423 -0.92 -14.58 20.85
CA GLU A 423 -0.21 -15.00 22.06
C GLU A 423 1.29 -14.64 21.94
N GLU A 424 1.82 -13.96 22.95
CA GLU A 424 3.19 -13.41 22.96
C GLU A 424 4.26 -14.49 22.81
N ASP A 425 4.07 -15.66 23.41
CA ASP A 425 4.97 -16.80 23.34
C ASP A 425 5.02 -17.40 21.92
N VAL A 426 3.89 -17.44 21.21
CA VAL A 426 3.83 -17.86 19.81
C VAL A 426 4.62 -16.91 18.91
N VAL A 427 4.43 -15.60 19.08
CA VAL A 427 5.15 -14.58 18.30
C VAL A 427 6.66 -14.65 18.60
N GLN A 428 7.03 -14.75 19.87
CA GLN A 428 8.43 -14.87 20.28
C GLN A 428 9.08 -16.15 19.73
N GLN A 429 8.41 -17.30 19.83
CA GLN A 429 8.93 -18.56 19.31
C GLN A 429 9.20 -18.47 17.81
N ARG A 430 8.25 -17.93 17.04
CA ARG A 430 8.42 -17.74 15.59
C ARG A 430 9.62 -16.84 15.27
N ARG A 431 9.76 -15.73 16.01
CA ARG A 431 10.90 -14.82 15.87
C ARG A 431 12.24 -15.51 16.18
N GLU A 432 12.31 -16.33 17.23
CA GLU A 432 13.51 -17.12 17.57
C GLU A 432 13.85 -18.18 16.53
N GLU A 433 12.85 -18.70 15.82
CA GLU A 433 13.00 -19.62 14.68
C GLU A 433 13.36 -18.89 13.36
N GLY A 434 13.44 -17.55 13.36
CA GLY A 434 13.69 -16.74 12.17
C GLY A 434 12.52 -16.71 11.19
N LYS A 435 11.29 -16.96 11.67
CA LYS A 435 10.06 -16.92 10.88
C LYS A 435 9.41 -15.54 10.94
N VAL A 436 8.71 -15.19 9.87
CA VAL A 436 8.01 -13.91 9.73
C VAL A 436 6.56 -14.04 10.22
N THR A 437 6.10 -13.06 11.00
CA THR A 437 4.72 -12.95 11.48
C THR A 437 4.21 -11.53 11.29
N THR A 438 3.29 -11.34 10.36
CA THR A 438 2.66 -10.03 10.08
C THR A 438 1.18 -10.06 10.49
N PHE A 439 0.36 -9.19 9.90
CA PHE A 439 -1.10 -9.30 9.88
C PHE A 439 -1.65 -8.59 8.64
N TYR A 440 -2.89 -8.84 8.26
CA TYR A 440 -3.54 -8.11 7.16
C TYR A 440 -4.91 -7.56 7.51
N THR A 441 -5.32 -6.51 6.80
CA THR A 441 -6.72 -6.07 6.71
C THR A 441 -7.22 -6.31 5.28
N ALA A 442 -8.53 -6.40 5.13
CA ALA A 442 -9.22 -6.57 3.86
C ALA A 442 -10.62 -5.97 3.97
N GLY A 443 -11.46 -6.15 2.95
CA GLY A 443 -12.81 -5.57 2.89
C GLY A 443 -13.71 -5.81 4.11
N GLY A 444 -13.47 -6.83 4.94
CA GLY A 444 -14.29 -7.10 6.13
C GLY A 444 -13.94 -6.29 7.39
N THR A 445 -12.79 -5.60 7.44
CA THR A 445 -12.39 -4.78 8.59
C THR A 445 -12.81 -3.35 8.29
N ALA A 446 -13.81 -2.83 8.99
CA ALA A 446 -14.16 -1.42 8.83
C ALA A 446 -13.02 -0.51 9.30
N HIS A 447 -12.39 -0.86 10.44
CA HIS A 447 -11.37 -0.05 11.08
C HIS A 447 -10.36 -0.89 11.88
N PRO A 448 -9.06 -0.52 11.88
CA PRO A 448 -8.44 0.42 10.95
C PRO A 448 -8.32 -0.20 9.55
N ASN A 449 -8.39 0.63 8.51
CA ASN A 449 -8.16 0.19 7.14
C ASN A 449 -7.66 1.33 6.23
N THR A 450 -7.41 0.98 4.96
CA THR A 450 -6.87 1.87 3.92
C THR A 450 -7.84 1.99 2.75
N PHE A 451 -9.15 2.09 3.02
CA PHE A 451 -10.14 2.40 2.00
C PHE A 451 -9.98 3.87 1.54
N SER A 452 -10.47 4.21 0.35
CA SER A 452 -10.27 5.56 -0.23
C SER A 452 -10.85 6.67 0.66
N PHE A 453 -11.88 6.36 1.44
CA PHE A 453 -12.52 7.27 2.41
C PHE A 453 -12.27 6.91 3.87
N SER A 454 -11.41 5.92 4.17
CA SER A 454 -10.91 5.74 5.54
C SER A 454 -10.21 7.03 6.01
N PRO A 455 -10.41 7.44 7.27
CA PRO A 455 -9.55 8.43 7.93
C PRO A 455 -8.07 8.11 7.69
N PRO A 456 -7.25 9.03 7.13
CA PRO A 456 -5.85 8.76 6.80
C PRO A 456 -4.99 8.32 8.00
N ALA A 457 -5.35 8.76 9.22
CA ALA A 457 -4.71 8.30 10.45
C ALA A 457 -4.76 6.78 10.65
N GLU A 458 -5.74 6.07 10.08
CA GLU A 458 -5.82 4.61 10.17
C GLU A 458 -4.66 3.93 9.46
N ALA A 459 -4.33 4.38 8.24
CA ALA A 459 -3.18 3.90 7.48
C ALA A 459 -1.89 4.12 8.25
N ARG A 460 -1.73 5.32 8.86
CA ARG A 460 -0.60 5.66 9.71
C ARG A 460 -0.48 4.75 10.93
N MET A 461 -1.60 4.30 11.52
CA MET A 461 -1.62 3.45 12.70
C MET A 461 -1.27 1.98 12.44
N LEU A 462 -1.42 1.46 11.21
CA LEU A 462 -1.21 0.03 10.93
C LEU A 462 0.20 -0.47 11.34
N PRO A 463 1.30 0.24 11.03
CA PRO A 463 2.63 -0.16 11.50
C PRO A 463 2.81 -0.01 13.02
N TRP A 464 2.19 0.98 13.65
CA TRP A 464 2.17 1.09 15.12
C TRP A 464 1.43 -0.09 15.78
N ILE A 465 0.38 -0.61 15.14
CA ILE A 465 -0.33 -1.81 15.58
C ILE A 465 0.57 -3.04 15.43
N ALA A 466 1.38 -3.14 14.37
CA ALA A 466 2.40 -4.19 14.27
C ALA A 466 3.37 -4.10 15.47
N ALA A 467 3.88 -2.90 15.76
CA ALA A 467 4.80 -2.66 16.88
C ALA A 467 4.19 -3.01 18.25
N LEU A 468 2.90 -2.71 18.45
CA LEU A 468 2.15 -3.04 19.67
C LEU A 468 2.03 -4.55 19.90
N ASN A 469 1.86 -5.33 18.83
CA ASN A 469 1.67 -6.78 18.92
C ASN A 469 2.98 -7.55 18.74
N GLY A 470 4.13 -6.86 18.68
CA GLY A 470 5.43 -7.48 18.47
C GLY A 470 5.56 -8.19 17.12
N LEU A 471 4.81 -7.74 16.10
CA LEU A 471 4.79 -8.33 14.76
C LEU A 471 5.86 -7.69 13.86
N ASP A 472 6.22 -8.40 12.80
CA ASP A 472 7.27 -8.00 11.87
C ASP A 472 6.78 -7.01 10.81
N GLY A 473 5.47 -6.94 10.55
CA GLY A 473 4.96 -6.00 9.56
C GLY A 473 3.48 -6.16 9.23
N TYR A 474 3.14 -5.84 7.99
CA TYR A 474 1.76 -5.73 7.50
C TYR A 474 1.63 -6.20 6.05
N LEU A 475 0.51 -6.86 5.75
CA LEU A 475 0.13 -7.33 4.42
C LEU A 475 -1.16 -6.66 3.95
N ARG A 476 -1.25 -6.32 2.65
CA ARG A 476 -2.50 -5.96 1.96
C ARG A 476 -2.57 -6.66 0.62
N TRP A 477 -3.72 -7.26 0.32
CA TRP A 477 -3.88 -8.12 -0.86
C TRP A 477 -3.89 -7.39 -2.21
N ALA A 478 -3.93 -6.05 -2.24
CA ALA A 478 -4.04 -5.32 -3.51
C ALA A 478 -3.38 -3.93 -3.47
N TYR A 479 -2.37 -3.76 -4.32
CA TYR A 479 -1.73 -2.47 -4.62
C TYR A 479 -2.49 -1.71 -5.70
N ASN A 480 -2.85 -2.37 -6.81
CA ASN A 480 -3.35 -1.73 -8.03
C ASN A 480 -4.34 -2.60 -8.84
N SER A 481 -5.17 -3.41 -8.18
CA SER A 481 -6.21 -4.19 -8.86
C SER A 481 -7.44 -3.32 -9.17
N TRP A 482 -7.25 -2.33 -10.05
CA TRP A 482 -8.26 -1.29 -10.31
C TRP A 482 -9.57 -1.84 -10.90
N PRO A 483 -10.69 -1.12 -10.68
CA PRO A 483 -11.91 -1.26 -11.48
C PRO A 483 -11.68 -0.77 -12.92
N SER A 484 -12.75 -0.73 -13.72
CA SER A 484 -12.66 -0.34 -15.13
C SER A 484 -12.21 1.11 -15.39
N ASP A 485 -12.50 2.03 -14.46
CA ASP A 485 -11.97 3.40 -14.43
C ASP A 485 -11.98 3.88 -12.97
N VAL A 486 -10.82 3.87 -12.31
CA VAL A 486 -10.73 4.21 -10.89
C VAL A 486 -10.97 5.70 -10.58
N TYR A 487 -10.95 6.58 -11.59
CA TYR A 487 -11.20 8.01 -11.38
C TYR A 487 -12.69 8.35 -11.47
N THR A 488 -13.47 7.61 -12.25
CA THR A 488 -14.90 7.90 -12.46
C THR A 488 -15.85 6.81 -11.95
N ASP A 489 -15.40 5.57 -11.85
CA ASP A 489 -16.12 4.40 -11.31
C ASP A 489 -15.19 3.59 -10.38
N PRO A 490 -14.89 4.12 -9.17
CA PRO A 490 -13.83 3.62 -8.29
C PRO A 490 -14.16 2.30 -7.57
N VAL A 491 -15.25 1.63 -7.95
CA VAL A 491 -15.71 0.39 -7.32
C VAL A 491 -15.89 -0.67 -8.38
N PHE A 492 -15.22 -1.82 -8.20
CA PHE A 492 -15.59 -3.02 -8.96
C PHE A 492 -16.55 -3.88 -8.14
N ARG A 493 -16.15 -4.24 -6.92
CA ARG A 493 -16.93 -5.19 -6.14
C ARG A 493 -16.89 -4.94 -4.66
N TYR A 494 -15.70 -4.78 -4.10
CA TYR A 494 -15.58 -4.58 -2.66
C TYR A 494 -15.85 -3.13 -2.30
N ILE A 495 -15.75 -2.81 -1.02
CA ILE A 495 -15.76 -1.43 -0.58
C ILE A 495 -14.65 -0.64 -1.29
N GLN A 496 -14.95 0.59 -1.69
CA GLN A 496 -14.06 1.43 -2.47
C GLN A 496 -12.66 1.54 -1.84
N GLY A 497 -11.60 1.35 -2.64
CA GLY A 497 -10.23 1.32 -2.14
C GLY A 497 -9.82 0.02 -1.41
N ASP A 498 -10.63 -1.04 -1.45
CA ASP A 498 -10.16 -2.37 -1.02
C ASP A 498 -9.19 -3.01 -2.03
N GLU A 499 -9.38 -2.69 -3.32
CA GLU A 499 -8.72 -3.35 -4.44
C GLU A 499 -7.50 -2.55 -4.97
N TYR A 500 -7.20 -1.40 -4.38
CA TYR A 500 -6.10 -0.53 -4.78
C TYR A 500 -5.66 0.40 -3.64
N LEU A 501 -4.39 0.79 -3.68
CA LEU A 501 -3.76 1.80 -2.82
C LEU A 501 -3.22 2.99 -3.63
N VAL A 502 -3.00 2.81 -4.92
CA VAL A 502 -2.52 3.84 -5.84
C VAL A 502 -3.47 3.99 -7.02
N TYR A 503 -3.29 5.06 -7.77
CA TYR A 503 -4.04 5.37 -8.98
C TYR A 503 -3.14 5.23 -10.22
N PRO A 504 -3.69 5.03 -11.42
CA PRO A 504 -2.91 5.01 -12.65
C PRO A 504 -2.50 6.43 -13.07
N GLY A 505 -1.21 6.64 -13.32
CA GLY A 505 -0.65 7.86 -13.90
C GLY A 505 -0.21 7.66 -15.34
N GLU A 506 0.42 8.66 -15.95
CA GLU A 506 0.89 8.55 -17.35
C GLU A 506 2.07 7.55 -17.49
N ASP A 507 3.04 7.66 -16.59
CA ASP A 507 4.29 6.90 -16.60
C ASP A 507 4.50 6.02 -15.36
N GLY A 508 3.59 6.02 -14.40
CA GLY A 508 3.74 5.28 -13.16
C GLY A 508 2.55 5.50 -12.21
N PRO A 509 2.62 5.00 -10.97
CA PRO A 509 1.56 5.19 -9.99
C PRO A 509 1.40 6.65 -9.60
N VAL A 510 0.16 7.12 -9.53
CA VAL A 510 -0.22 8.31 -8.77
C VAL A 510 -0.47 7.87 -7.33
N SER A 511 0.30 8.42 -6.39
CA SER A 511 0.18 8.07 -4.97
C SER A 511 -1.19 8.48 -4.39
N SER A 512 -1.58 7.87 -3.28
CA SER A 512 -2.78 8.25 -2.52
C SER A 512 -2.39 8.75 -1.13
N ILE A 513 -3.30 9.51 -0.50
CA ILE A 513 -3.14 9.90 0.89
C ILE A 513 -2.95 8.66 1.80
N GLY A 514 -3.70 7.59 1.56
CA GLY A 514 -3.58 6.36 2.34
C GLY A 514 -2.20 5.70 2.20
N TRP A 515 -1.63 5.71 1.00
CA TRP A 515 -0.32 5.12 0.72
C TRP A 515 0.84 5.92 1.33
N GLU A 516 0.77 7.26 1.28
CA GLU A 516 1.74 8.13 1.98
C GLU A 516 1.66 7.95 3.50
N GLN A 517 0.45 7.85 4.06
CA GLN A 517 0.27 7.67 5.50
C GLN A 517 0.74 6.30 5.99
N LEU A 518 0.51 5.24 5.23
CA LEU A 518 1.06 3.91 5.53
C LEU A 518 2.59 3.95 5.51
N THR A 519 3.20 4.51 4.45
CA THR A 519 4.66 4.65 4.32
C THR A 519 5.25 5.35 5.53
N ALA A 520 4.69 6.49 5.90
CA ALA A 520 5.28 7.27 6.96
C ALA A 520 5.02 6.61 8.35
N GLY A 521 4.01 5.74 8.47
CA GLY A 521 3.87 4.84 9.62
C GLY A 521 4.94 3.74 9.66
N ILE A 522 5.39 3.24 8.51
CA ILE A 522 6.49 2.28 8.42
C ILE A 522 7.77 2.94 8.93
N GLU A 523 8.04 4.20 8.54
CA GLU A 523 9.19 4.95 9.04
C GLU A 523 9.13 5.15 10.57
N ASP A 524 7.93 5.37 11.14
CA ASP A 524 7.77 5.36 12.61
C ASP A 524 8.14 4.00 13.22
N TYR A 525 7.73 2.89 12.60
CA TYR A 525 8.10 1.55 13.05
C TYR A 525 9.61 1.37 13.06
N GLU A 526 10.31 1.82 12.03
CA GLU A 526 11.78 1.77 11.97
C GLU A 526 12.44 2.55 13.11
N LEU A 527 11.90 3.72 13.46
CA LEU A 527 12.38 4.51 14.59
C LEU A 527 12.11 3.78 15.93
N ILE A 528 10.94 3.17 16.09
CA ILE A 528 10.60 2.34 17.27
C ILE A 528 11.55 1.14 17.37
N HIS A 529 11.81 0.46 16.27
CA HIS A 529 12.74 -0.67 16.20
C HIS A 529 14.14 -0.24 16.65
N LYS A 530 14.68 0.84 16.08
CA LYS A 530 15.98 1.40 16.49
C LYS A 530 16.03 1.75 17.98
N LEU A 531 14.94 2.27 18.53
CA LEU A 531 14.87 2.62 19.94
C LEU A 531 14.89 1.37 20.84
N ARG A 532 14.17 0.31 20.46
CA ARG A 532 14.20 -1.00 21.15
C ARG A 532 15.60 -1.61 21.15
N GLU A 533 16.31 -1.58 20.02
CA GLU A 533 17.69 -2.07 19.93
C GLU A 533 18.63 -1.31 20.86
N ARG A 534 18.57 0.04 20.87
CA ARG A 534 19.41 0.87 21.74
C ARG A 534 19.10 0.69 23.23
N ALA A 535 17.84 0.50 23.59
CA ALA A 535 17.41 0.33 24.97
C ALA A 535 17.66 -1.08 25.53
N ASN A 536 17.95 -2.07 24.67
CA ASN A 536 18.11 -3.49 25.02
C ASN A 536 16.92 -4.05 25.83
N SER A 537 15.73 -3.44 25.67
CA SER A 537 14.43 -3.81 26.25
C SER A 537 13.34 -2.84 25.75
N ASP A 538 12.07 -3.25 25.78
CA ASP A 538 10.92 -2.34 25.69
C ASP A 538 10.90 -1.40 26.90
N SER A 539 11.40 -0.18 26.71
CA SER A 539 11.31 0.83 27.77
C SER A 539 9.85 1.24 27.97
N SER A 540 9.51 1.67 29.20
CA SER A 540 8.16 2.16 29.50
C SER A 540 7.71 3.29 28.59
N GLU A 541 8.66 4.08 28.10
CA GLU A 541 8.45 5.21 27.19
C GLU A 541 8.02 4.74 25.79
N VAL A 542 8.69 3.71 25.24
CA VAL A 542 8.32 3.11 23.95
C VAL A 542 6.90 2.55 24.01
N GLN A 543 6.61 1.77 25.05
CA GLN A 543 5.28 1.20 25.24
C GLN A 543 4.21 2.29 25.37
N THR A 544 4.49 3.34 26.13
CA THR A 544 3.57 4.48 26.28
C THR A 544 3.33 5.19 24.94
N ALA A 545 4.36 5.39 24.13
CA ALA A 545 4.24 5.99 22.80
C ALA A 545 3.38 5.12 21.87
N ILE A 546 3.62 3.81 21.85
CA ILE A 546 2.84 2.86 21.04
C ILE A 546 1.37 2.83 21.49
N GLU A 547 1.09 2.78 22.79
CA GLU A 547 -0.28 2.81 23.33
C GLU A 547 -0.99 4.12 22.99
N LEU A 548 -0.27 5.25 23.04
CA LEU A 548 -0.80 6.56 22.66
C LEU A 548 -1.13 6.60 21.16
N ALA A 549 -0.22 6.15 20.30
CA ALA A 549 -0.42 6.13 18.85
C ALA A 549 -1.58 5.22 18.44
N THR A 550 -1.78 4.09 19.12
CA THR A 550 -2.74 3.04 18.72
C THR A 550 -4.10 3.09 19.44
N ARG A 551 -4.33 4.02 20.37
CA ARG A 551 -5.67 4.22 20.95
C ARG A 551 -6.64 4.77 19.90
N ASP A 552 -7.93 4.43 20.07
CA ASP A 552 -9.03 4.86 19.21
C ASP A 552 -8.79 4.50 17.72
N ARG A 553 -8.62 3.20 17.46
CA ARG A 553 -8.21 2.64 16.15
C ARG A 553 -9.18 2.91 14.99
N ASN A 554 -10.38 3.41 15.25
CA ASN A 554 -11.29 3.87 14.21
C ASN A 554 -10.98 5.29 13.72
N ALA A 555 -10.03 5.98 14.34
CA ALA A 555 -9.61 7.36 14.04
C ALA A 555 -10.70 8.44 14.07
N ARG A 556 -11.99 8.10 14.17
CA ARG A 556 -13.13 9.04 14.20
C ARG A 556 -13.15 9.89 15.47
N GLU A 557 -12.84 9.26 16.60
CA GLU A 557 -12.77 9.92 17.91
C GLU A 557 -11.33 10.17 18.36
N LYS A 558 -10.36 9.90 17.48
CA LYS A 558 -8.94 9.97 17.83
C LYS A 558 -8.47 11.42 17.89
N GLU A 559 -7.76 11.75 18.95
CA GLU A 559 -6.96 12.97 19.01
C GLU A 559 -5.77 12.81 18.05
N LEU A 560 -5.82 13.45 16.89
CA LEU A 560 -4.82 13.29 15.82
C LEU A 560 -3.38 13.58 16.29
N ASP A 561 -3.23 14.46 17.29
CA ASP A 561 -1.94 14.80 17.90
C ASP A 561 -1.32 13.65 18.73
N ASP A 562 -2.05 12.56 18.98
CA ASP A 562 -1.52 11.40 19.68
C ASP A 562 -0.38 10.73 18.91
N ILE A 563 -0.52 10.59 17.58
CA ILE A 563 0.48 9.94 16.73
C ILE A 563 1.73 10.83 16.67
N THR A 564 1.57 12.13 16.44
CA THR A 564 2.69 13.09 16.42
C THR A 564 3.39 13.15 17.77
N ARG A 565 2.66 13.17 18.88
CA ARG A 565 3.27 13.14 20.23
C ARG A 565 4.00 11.83 20.53
N ALA A 566 3.44 10.70 20.11
CA ALA A 566 4.10 9.40 20.22
C ALA A 566 5.42 9.38 19.43
N LYS A 567 5.37 9.76 18.14
CA LYS A 567 6.56 9.88 17.28
C LYS A 567 7.60 10.82 17.87
N ARG A 568 7.19 12.01 18.32
CA ARG A 568 8.11 13.00 18.94
C ARG A 568 8.81 12.43 20.15
N SER A 569 8.09 11.69 21.00
CA SER A 569 8.67 11.03 22.18
C SER A 569 9.74 9.99 21.78
N VAL A 570 9.50 9.22 20.71
CA VAL A 570 10.48 8.27 20.17
C VAL A 570 11.74 9.00 19.65
N LEU A 571 11.57 10.08 18.89
CA LEU A 571 12.68 10.87 18.34
C LEU A 571 13.51 11.56 19.43
N GLU A 572 12.86 12.14 20.43
CA GLU A 572 13.51 12.78 21.58
C GLU A 572 14.35 11.76 22.37
N GLU A 573 13.82 10.56 22.61
CA GLU A 573 14.54 9.51 23.30
C GLU A 573 15.75 9.02 22.49
N LEU A 574 15.59 8.81 21.18
CA LEU A 574 16.67 8.45 20.26
C LEU A 574 17.77 9.51 20.14
N SER A 575 17.42 10.79 20.29
CA SER A 575 18.37 11.91 20.17
C SER A 575 19.05 12.26 21.49
N SER A 576 18.48 11.85 22.62
CA SER A 576 19.02 12.14 23.96
C SER A 576 20.07 11.13 24.45
N ARG A 577 20.11 9.94 23.82
CA ARG A 577 21.01 8.82 24.14
C ARG A 577 22.04 8.60 23.04
#